data_AF-A0A739GX45-F1
#
_entry.id   AF-A0A739GX45-F1
#
_cell.length_a   1.000
_cell.length_b   1.000
_cell.length_c   1.000
_cell.angle_alpha   90.00
_cell.angle_beta   90.00
_cell.angle_gamma   90.00
#
_symmetry.space_group_name_H-M   'P 1'
#
loop_
_entity.id
_entity.type
_entity.pdbx_description
1 polymer ?
#
loop_
_entity_poly.entity_id
_entity_poly.type
_entity_poly.pdbx_seq_one_letter_code
_entity_poly.pdbx_strand_id
1 'polypeptide(L)'
;IKQIINQHPDTLFIVFMAIANVHFDEYLLVRKNLLISSKSIKPDSLDTILGDILKKESGISGTINLPTLSLSRTESSMLRMWMEGQGTIQISDRMNIKAKTVSSHKGNIKRKIKTHNKQVIYHVVRLTDNVTNGIFVNMR
;
A
#
# COMPACT_ATOMS: atom_id res chain seq x y z
N ILE A 1 -13.06 -0.05 13.69
CA ILE A 1 -12.68 0.26 12.29
C ILE A 1 -12.42 -1.01 11.48
N LYS A 2 -11.40 -1.83 11.82
CA LYS A 2 -11.10 -3.08 11.09
C LYS A 2 -12.30 -4.01 10.87
N GLN A 3 -13.11 -4.23 11.92
CA GLN A 3 -14.33 -5.03 11.82
C GLN A 3 -15.32 -4.45 10.81
N ILE A 4 -15.55 -3.13 10.85
CA ILE A 4 -16.46 -2.41 9.93
C ILE A 4 -15.99 -2.58 8.48
N ILE A 5 -14.70 -2.36 8.20
CA ILE A 5 -14.14 -2.52 6.84
C ILE A 5 -14.35 -3.96 6.33
N ASN A 6 -14.19 -4.97 7.20
CA ASN A 6 -14.37 -6.36 6.83
C ASN A 6 -15.84 -6.78 6.67
N GLN A 7 -16.76 -6.16 7.42
CA GLN A 7 -18.20 -6.43 7.36
C GLN A 7 -18.88 -5.80 6.14
N HIS A 8 -18.26 -4.81 5.53
CA HIS A 8 -18.79 -4.08 4.37
C HIS A 8 -17.86 -4.21 3.15
N PRO A 9 -17.75 -5.40 2.53
CA PRO A 9 -16.86 -5.63 1.39
C PRO A 9 -17.22 -4.80 0.15
N ASP A 10 -18.49 -4.38 0.02
CA ASP A 10 -18.98 -3.59 -1.12
C ASP A 10 -18.93 -2.08 -0.86
N THR A 11 -18.55 -1.65 0.34
CA THR A 11 -18.36 -0.23 0.66
C THR A 11 -16.90 0.16 0.50
N LEU A 12 -16.63 1.15 -0.37
CA LEU A 12 -15.30 1.74 -0.45
C LEU A 12 -15.03 2.63 0.77
N PHE A 13 -14.02 2.25 1.55
CA PHE A 13 -13.47 3.10 2.60
C PHE A 13 -12.29 3.90 2.05
N ILE A 14 -12.30 5.22 2.25
CA ILE A 14 -11.19 6.11 1.91
C ILE A 14 -10.60 6.67 3.21
N VAL A 15 -9.31 6.41 3.44
CA VAL A 15 -8.59 6.92 4.60
C VAL A 15 -7.59 7.99 4.16
N PHE A 16 -7.81 9.21 4.64
CA PHE A 16 -6.92 10.34 4.39
C PHE A 16 -5.81 10.42 5.45
N MET A 17 -4.56 10.26 5.02
CA MET A 17 -3.40 10.40 5.90
C MET A 17 -3.16 11.88 6.21
N ALA A 18 -3.15 12.23 7.50
CA ALA A 18 -2.97 13.60 8.00
C ALA A 18 -1.50 14.04 8.15
N ILE A 19 -0.54 13.34 7.53
CA ILE A 19 0.88 13.59 7.78
C ILE A 19 1.31 14.86 7.04
N ALA A 20 1.52 15.93 7.80
CA ALA A 20 1.71 17.30 7.31
C ALA A 20 3.00 17.56 6.53
N ASN A 21 3.95 16.61 6.49
CA ASN A 21 5.32 16.89 6.03
C ASN A 21 5.89 15.84 5.08
N VAL A 22 5.01 15.20 4.31
CA VAL A 22 5.40 14.05 3.52
C VAL A 22 4.71 14.09 2.16
N HIS A 23 5.50 14.36 1.11
CA HIS A 23 5.09 14.35 -0.30
C HIS A 23 4.63 12.96 -0.75
N PHE A 24 3.38 12.64 -0.45
CA PHE A 24 2.66 11.52 -1.04
C PHE A 24 1.44 12.09 -1.71
N ASP A 25 1.55 12.61 -2.92
CA ASP A 25 0.43 13.20 -3.66
C ASP A 25 -0.38 12.13 -4.42
N GLU A 26 -0.38 10.93 -3.88
CA GLU A 26 -0.82 9.71 -4.52
C GLU A 26 -1.90 9.01 -3.68
N TYR A 27 -2.43 7.94 -4.25
CA TYR A 27 -3.36 7.04 -3.58
C TYR A 27 -2.96 5.59 -3.83
N LEU A 28 -3.35 4.75 -2.88
CA LEU A 28 -2.97 3.35 -2.84
C LEU A 28 -4.15 2.51 -2.39
N LEU A 29 -4.60 1.63 -3.28
CA LEU A 29 -5.63 0.65 -2.95
C LEU A 29 -4.97 -0.50 -2.18
N VAL A 30 -5.16 -0.56 -0.87
CA VAL A 30 -4.52 -1.58 -0.02
C VAL A 30 -5.38 -2.82 0.19
N ARG A 31 -6.69 -2.69 -0.05
CA ARG A 31 -7.67 -3.77 -0.24
C ARG A 31 -8.66 -3.35 -1.31
N LYS A 32 -9.40 -4.31 -1.85
CA LYS A 32 -10.45 -4.05 -2.86
C LYS A 32 -11.45 -2.98 -2.43
N ASN A 33 -11.70 -2.85 -1.13
CA ASN A 33 -12.65 -1.91 -0.54
C ASN A 33 -11.96 -0.87 0.39
N LEU A 34 -10.64 -0.71 0.33
CA LEU A 34 -9.91 0.24 1.17
C LEU A 34 -8.83 0.98 0.38
N LEU A 35 -9.04 2.28 0.23
CA LEU A 35 -8.11 3.23 -0.37
C LEU A 35 -7.42 4.05 0.73
N ILE A 36 -6.10 4.15 0.66
CA ILE A 36 -5.33 5.11 1.47
C ILE A 36 -4.89 6.22 0.53
N SER A 37 -5.11 7.48 0.93
CA SER A 37 -4.70 8.63 0.14
C SER A 37 -4.17 9.74 1.05
N SER A 38 -3.45 10.70 0.48
CA SER A 38 -3.15 11.94 1.18
C SER A 38 -4.33 12.90 1.19
N LYS A 39 -4.30 13.85 2.11
CA LYS A 39 -5.23 14.99 2.10
C LYS A 39 -5.03 15.92 0.89
N SER A 40 -3.89 15.82 0.20
CA SER A 40 -3.55 16.61 -0.99
C SER A 40 -3.97 15.94 -2.31
N ILE A 41 -4.70 14.82 -2.27
CA ILE A 41 -5.20 14.19 -3.50
C ILE A 41 -5.92 15.22 -4.38
N LYS A 42 -5.55 15.26 -5.65
CA LYS A 42 -6.17 16.16 -6.62
C LYS A 42 -7.62 15.73 -6.88
N PRO A 43 -8.57 16.67 -6.99
CA PRO A 43 -9.97 16.36 -7.32
C PRO A 43 -10.10 15.44 -8.54
N ASP A 44 -9.41 15.74 -9.65
CA ASP A 44 -9.44 14.90 -10.87
C ASP A 44 -9.00 13.45 -10.63
N SER A 45 -8.06 13.23 -9.71
CA SER A 45 -7.61 11.89 -9.34
C SER A 45 -8.67 11.14 -8.54
N LEU A 46 -9.36 11.84 -7.64
CA LEU A 46 -10.48 11.26 -6.89
C LEU A 46 -11.66 10.95 -7.82
N ASP A 47 -12.00 11.86 -8.73
CA ASP A 47 -13.08 11.66 -9.71
C ASP A 47 -12.82 10.45 -10.60
N THR A 48 -11.57 10.25 -11.03
CA THR A 48 -11.16 9.06 -11.81
C THR A 48 -11.39 7.77 -11.01
N ILE A 49 -10.99 7.74 -9.73
CA ILE A 49 -11.17 6.57 -8.86
C ILE A 49 -12.65 6.26 -8.63
N LEU A 50 -13.45 7.29 -8.33
CA LEU A 50 -14.88 7.13 -8.09
C LEU A 50 -15.61 6.70 -9.37
N GLY A 51 -15.25 7.29 -10.51
CA GLY A 51 -15.79 6.93 -11.82
C GLY A 51 -15.54 5.46 -12.19
N ASP A 52 -14.33 4.95 -11.93
CA ASP A 52 -13.99 3.54 -12.17
C ASP A 52 -14.80 2.58 -11.29
N ILE A 53 -15.05 2.97 -10.04
CA ILE A 53 -15.81 2.15 -9.08
C ILE A 53 -17.30 2.12 -9.44
N LEU A 54 -17.89 3.28 -9.77
CA LEU A 54 -19.30 3.36 -10.18
C LEU A 54 -19.57 2.63 -11.52
N LYS A 55 -18.61 2.67 -12.46
CA LYS A 55 -18.69 1.89 -13.71
C LYS A 55 -18.72 0.38 -13.47
N LYS A 56 -17.94 -0.10 -12.50
CA LYS A 56 -17.95 -1.51 -12.11
C LYS A 56 -19.31 -1.96 -11.56
N GLU A 57 -19.97 -1.14 -10.75
CA GLU A 57 -21.29 -1.47 -10.17
C GLU A 57 -22.41 -1.49 -11.21
N SER A 58 -22.29 -0.67 -12.27
CA SER A 58 -23.26 -0.60 -13.37
C SER A 58 -23.14 -1.74 -14.41
N GLY A 59 -22.26 -2.73 -14.18
CA GLY A 59 -22.08 -3.88 -15.07
C GLY A 59 -21.43 -3.53 -16.41
N ILE A 60 -21.05 -2.28 -16.61
CA ILE A 60 -20.20 -1.84 -17.73
C ILE A 60 -18.80 -2.40 -17.42
N SER A 61 -18.20 -3.11 -18.37
CA SER A 61 -16.89 -3.77 -18.23
C SER A 61 -15.75 -2.77 -18.05
N GLY A 62 -15.75 -2.04 -16.94
CA GLY A 62 -14.68 -1.19 -16.46
C GLY A 62 -13.79 -2.04 -15.57
N THR A 63 -12.62 -2.42 -16.08
CA THR A 63 -11.56 -2.88 -15.20
C THR A 63 -11.13 -1.68 -14.36
N ILE A 64 -11.27 -1.77 -13.03
CA ILE A 64 -10.63 -0.80 -12.14
C ILE A 64 -9.12 -0.90 -12.44
N ASN A 65 -8.56 0.08 -13.14
CA ASN A 65 -7.14 0.14 -13.50
C ASN A 65 -6.26 0.52 -12.29
N LEU A 66 -6.76 0.28 -11.07
CA LEU A 66 -6.05 0.49 -9.83
C LEU A 66 -5.67 -0.86 -9.21
N PRO A 67 -4.43 -1.33 -9.40
CA PRO A 67 -3.99 -2.58 -8.81
C PRO A 67 -3.99 -2.47 -7.29
N THR A 68 -4.54 -3.48 -6.61
CA THR A 68 -4.42 -3.59 -5.16
C THR A 68 -2.95 -3.85 -4.79
N LEU A 69 -2.44 -3.09 -3.83
CA LEU A 69 -1.09 -3.27 -3.30
C LEU A 69 -0.90 -4.72 -2.85
N SER A 70 0.12 -5.35 -3.42
CA SER A 70 0.53 -6.70 -3.07
C SER A 70 2.04 -6.81 -3.01
N LEU A 71 2.56 -7.44 -1.97
CA LEU A 71 3.98 -7.74 -1.81
C LEU A 71 4.23 -9.23 -2.01
N SER A 72 5.41 -9.60 -2.52
CA SER A 72 5.85 -11.00 -2.44
C SER A 72 6.18 -11.36 -0.99
N ARG A 73 6.29 -12.66 -0.71
CA ARG A 73 6.76 -13.14 0.61
C ARG A 73 8.10 -12.51 1.02
N THR A 74 9.05 -12.45 0.08
CA THR A 74 10.38 -11.86 0.31
C THR A 74 10.29 -10.36 0.59
N GLU A 75 9.49 -9.63 -0.19
CA GLU A 75 9.27 -8.19 0.03
C GLU A 75 8.60 -7.92 1.38
N SER A 76 7.60 -8.72 1.76
CA SER A 76 6.89 -8.59 3.04
C SER A 76 7.82 -8.85 4.24
N SER A 77 8.59 -9.94 4.21
CA SER A 77 9.56 -10.27 5.26
C SER A 77 10.62 -9.18 5.39
N MET A 78 11.18 -8.73 4.26
CA MET A 78 12.14 -7.64 4.24
C MET A 78 11.55 -6.33 4.76
N LEU A 79 10.33 -5.99 4.34
CA LEU A 79 9.67 -4.77 4.77
C LEU A 79 9.50 -4.78 6.29
N ARG A 80 9.09 -5.89 6.89
CA ARG A 80 8.99 -6.04 8.35
C ARG A 80 10.33 -5.71 9.03
N MET A 81 11.43 -6.35 8.62
CA MET A 81 12.76 -6.07 9.19
C MET A 81 13.19 -4.61 8.98
N TRP A 82 12.86 -4.03 7.82
CA TRP A 82 13.20 -2.63 7.54
C TRP A 82 12.40 -1.64 8.39
N MET A 83 11.14 -1.98 8.71
CA MET A 83 10.28 -1.21 9.63
C MET A 83 10.68 -1.38 11.10
N GLU A 84 11.32 -2.50 11.46
CA GLU A 84 11.99 -2.71 12.76
C GLU A 84 13.31 -1.94 12.90
N GLY A 85 13.72 -1.19 11.88
CA GLY A 85 14.93 -0.37 11.92
C GLY A 85 16.21 -1.06 11.43
N GLN A 86 16.13 -2.31 10.97
CA GLN A 86 17.31 -3.04 10.51
C GLN A 86 17.93 -2.43 9.25
N GLY A 87 19.27 -2.37 9.27
CA GLY A 87 20.09 -1.90 8.15
C GLY A 87 20.17 -2.91 7.00
N THR A 88 20.68 -2.47 5.84
CA THR A 88 20.82 -3.35 4.65
C THR A 88 21.68 -4.58 4.93
N ILE A 89 22.79 -4.44 5.67
CA ILE A 89 23.69 -5.55 6.00
C ILE A 89 22.99 -6.56 6.93
N GLN A 90 22.37 -6.09 8.02
CA GLN A 90 21.63 -6.95 8.95
C GLN A 90 20.52 -7.76 8.25
N ILE A 91 19.77 -7.12 7.35
CA ILE A 91 18.74 -7.77 6.54
C ILE A 91 19.37 -8.81 5.59
N SER A 92 20.49 -8.45 4.97
CA SER A 92 21.26 -9.33 4.09
C SER A 92 21.63 -10.63 4.80
N ASP A 93 22.19 -10.51 6.00
CA ASP A 93 22.65 -11.63 6.81
C ASP A 93 21.47 -12.48 7.29
N ARG A 94 20.40 -11.87 7.82
CA ARG A 94 19.21 -12.60 8.31
C ARG A 94 18.44 -13.33 7.22
N MET A 95 18.36 -12.75 6.02
CA MET A 95 17.67 -13.36 4.89
C MET A 95 18.56 -14.30 4.07
N ASN A 96 19.86 -14.35 4.35
CA ASN A 96 20.86 -15.06 3.56
C ASN A 96 20.79 -14.71 2.05
N ILE A 97 20.74 -13.40 1.74
CA ILE A 97 20.77 -12.88 0.36
C ILE A 97 21.84 -11.80 0.25
N LYS A 98 22.22 -11.41 -0.99
CA LYS A 98 23.22 -10.34 -1.21
C LYS A 98 22.64 -8.96 -0.86
N ALA A 99 23.47 -8.07 -0.32
CA ALA A 99 23.07 -6.69 0.01
C ALA A 99 22.49 -5.93 -1.21
N LYS A 100 23.00 -6.20 -2.42
CA LYS A 100 22.43 -5.65 -3.66
C LYS A 100 20.99 -6.09 -3.91
N THR A 101 20.65 -7.33 -3.55
CA THR A 101 19.30 -7.89 -3.65
C THR A 101 18.38 -7.22 -2.63
N VAL A 102 18.87 -6.92 -1.43
CA VAL A 102 18.15 -6.10 -0.44
C VAL A 102 17.79 -4.73 -1.00
N SER A 103 18.75 -4.03 -1.60
CA SER A 103 18.51 -2.73 -2.25
C SER A 103 17.49 -2.82 -3.39
N SER A 104 17.54 -3.88 -4.19
CA SER A 104 16.57 -4.13 -5.28
C SER A 104 15.15 -4.31 -4.74
N HIS A 105 14.95 -5.15 -3.72
CA HIS A 105 13.66 -5.34 -3.08
C HIS A 105 13.13 -4.05 -2.42
N LYS A 106 13.98 -3.24 -1.77
CA LYS A 106 13.59 -1.91 -1.29
C LYS A 106 13.07 -1.01 -2.43
N GLY A 107 13.73 -1.06 -3.60
CA GLY A 107 13.28 -0.37 -4.81
C GLY A 107 11.91 -0.86 -5.30
N ASN A 108 11.67 -2.17 -5.28
CA ASN A 108 10.38 -2.74 -5.67
C ASN A 108 9.25 -2.33 -4.71
N ILE A 109 9.51 -2.37 -3.39
CA ILE A 109 8.55 -1.93 -2.37
C ILE A 109 8.21 -0.44 -2.58
N LYS A 110 9.22 0.42 -2.79
CA LYS A 110 9.02 1.85 -3.09
C LYS A 110 8.14 2.06 -4.32
N ARG A 111 8.37 1.30 -5.39
CA ARG A 111 7.57 1.37 -6.63
C ARG A 111 6.12 0.94 -6.39
N LYS A 112 5.91 -0.16 -5.65
CA LYS A 112 4.58 -0.69 -5.33
C LYS A 112 3.76 0.23 -4.42
N ILE A 113 4.41 0.86 -3.45
CA ILE A 113 3.78 1.86 -2.54
C ILE A 113 3.73 3.25 -3.19
N LYS A 114 4.38 3.44 -4.35
CA LYS A 114 4.46 4.69 -5.10
C LYS A 114 5.10 5.84 -4.32
N THR A 115 6.19 5.57 -3.60
CA THR A 115 6.91 6.61 -2.87
C THR A 115 8.38 6.24 -2.62
N HIS A 116 9.25 7.25 -2.61
CA HIS A 116 10.65 7.10 -2.21
C HIS A 116 10.88 7.36 -0.73
N ASN A 117 9.90 7.97 -0.05
CA ASN A 117 10.01 8.42 1.32
C ASN A 117 9.73 7.26 2.30
N LYS A 118 10.74 6.89 3.10
CA LYS A 118 10.64 5.79 4.07
C LYS A 118 9.55 6.04 5.12
N GLN A 119 9.28 7.30 5.48
CA GLN A 119 8.24 7.63 6.45
C GLN A 119 6.84 7.36 5.89
N VAL A 120 6.58 7.65 4.61
CA VAL A 120 5.31 7.25 3.96
C VAL A 120 5.13 5.75 4.07
N ILE A 121 6.16 4.99 3.69
CA ILE A 121 6.11 3.52 3.72
C ILE A 121 5.78 3.02 5.12
N TYR A 122 6.45 3.57 6.13
CA TYR A 122 6.19 3.23 7.53
C TYR A 122 4.73 3.52 7.94
N HIS A 123 4.22 4.71 7.60
CA HIS A 123 2.85 5.07 7.91
C HIS A 123 1.81 4.24 7.17
N VAL A 124 2.03 3.94 5.88
CA VAL A 124 1.17 3.05 5.10
C VAL A 124 1.12 1.65 5.74
N VAL A 125 2.27 1.10 6.12
CA VAL A 125 2.34 -0.21 6.80
C VAL A 125 1.56 -0.18 8.11
N ARG A 126 1.86 0.77 8.99
CA ARG A 126 1.22 0.88 10.31
C ARG A 126 -0.28 1.11 10.21
N LEU A 127 -0.71 2.00 9.30
CA LEU A 127 -2.13 2.26 9.07
C LEU A 127 -2.83 0.99 8.56
N THR A 128 -2.23 0.30 7.58
CA THR A 128 -2.79 -0.94 7.02
C THR A 128 -2.86 -2.05 8.08
N ASP A 129 -1.86 -2.19 8.96
CA ASP A 129 -1.87 -3.14 10.07
C ASP A 129 -2.97 -2.81 11.10
N ASN A 130 -3.20 -1.53 11.38
CA ASN A 130 -4.20 -1.09 12.36
C ASN A 130 -5.64 -1.23 11.86
N VAL A 131 -5.88 -1.02 10.56
CA VAL A 131 -7.24 -1.03 9.99
C VAL A 131 -7.55 -2.31 9.22
N THR A 132 -6.58 -3.19 8.96
CA THR A 132 -6.75 -4.49 8.28
C THR A 132 -5.88 -5.59 8.92
N ASN A 133 -5.54 -6.64 8.18
CA ASN A 133 -4.59 -7.69 8.58
C ASN A 133 -3.18 -7.46 7.97
N GLY A 134 -2.82 -6.20 7.70
CA GLY A 134 -1.55 -5.80 7.09
C GLY A 134 -1.55 -5.80 5.57
N ILE A 135 -0.42 -5.59 4.91
CA ILE A 135 -0.38 -5.57 3.43
C ILE A 135 -0.61 -6.98 2.88
N PHE A 136 -1.39 -7.11 1.79
CA PHE A 136 -1.61 -8.41 1.17
C PHE A 136 -0.30 -9.01 0.65
N VAL A 137 -0.03 -10.27 0.99
CA VAL A 137 1.14 -11.00 0.54
C VAL A 137 0.72 -12.01 -0.52
N ASN A 138 1.27 -11.85 -1.72
CA ASN A 138 1.08 -12.82 -2.80
C ASN A 138 1.88 -14.09 -2.50
N MET A 139 1.17 -15.20 -2.38
CA MET A 139 1.72 -16.52 -2.05
C MET A 139 2.12 -17.34 -3.29
N ARG A 140 1.78 -16.85 -4.49
CA ARG A 140 2.19 -17.45 -5.76
C ARG A 140 3.70 -17.33 -5.97
#